data_AF-A0A3B8TLW9-F1
#
_entry.id   AF-A0A3B8TLW9-F1
#
_cell.length_a   1.000
_cell.length_b   1.000
_cell.length_c   1.000
_cell.angle_alpha   90.00
_cell.angle_beta   90.00
_cell.angle_gamma   90.00
#
_symmetry.space_group_name_H-M   'P 1'
#
loop_
_entity.id
_entity.type
_entity.pdbx_description
1 polymer ?
#
loop_
_entity_poly.entity_id
_entity_poly.type
_entity_poly.pdbx_seq_one_letter_code
_entity_poly.pdbx_strand_id
1 'polypeptide(L)' 'ASEVMWQEINALSEVKPLIISIGDVAASGGYYMACGGDYIYSESNAITGSIGVF' A
#
# COMPACT_ATOMS: atom_id res chain seq x y z
N ALA A 1 1.79 0.10 13.59
CA ALA A 1 0.56 0.58 12.93
C ALA A 1 0.45 0.02 11.52
N SER A 2 1.41 0.30 10.65
CA SER A 2 1.41 -0.18 9.25
C SER A 2 1.36 -1.70 9.12
N GLU A 3 2.01 -2.44 10.03
CA GLU A 3 1.93 -3.90 10.06
C GLU A 3 0.51 -4.44 10.22
N VAL A 4 -0.22 -3.94 11.22
CA VAL A 4 -1.59 -4.38 11.48
C VAL A 4 -2.49 -4.05 10.29
N MET A 5 -2.33 -2.88 9.68
CA MET A 5 -3.10 -2.51 8.48
C MET A 5 -2.74 -3.39 7.28
N TRP A 6 -1.46 -3.69 7.07
CA TRP A 6 -1.03 -4.58 6.00
C TRP A 6 -1.63 -5.99 6.16
N GLN A 7 -1.67 -6.53 7.38
CA GLN A 7 -2.28 -7.83 7.66
C GLN A 7 -3.77 -7.86 7.28
N GLU A 8 -4.53 -6.83 7.65
CA GLU A 8 -5.96 -6.74 7.31
C GLU A 8 -6.20 -6.52 5.81
N ILE A 9 -5.35 -5.71 5.16
CA ILE A 9 -5.38 -5.49 3.70
C ILE A 9 -5.10 -6.82 2.98
N ASN A 10 -4.09 -7.57 3.42
CA ASN A 10 -3.72 -8.85 2.83
C ASN A 10 -4.81 -9.92 3.06
N ALA A 11 -5.44 -9.95 4.24
CA ALA A 11 -6.58 -10.82 4.48
C ALA A 11 -7.78 -10.46 3.58
N LEU A 12 -7.98 -9.17 3.30
CA LEU A 12 -9.06 -8.71 2.42
C LEU A 12 -8.83 -9.08 0.96
N SER A 13 -7.59 -9.03 0.47
CA SER A 13 -7.25 -9.39 -0.92
C SER A 13 -7.50 -10.88 -1.20
N GLU A 14 -7.40 -11.75 -0.20
CA GLU A 14 -7.79 -13.16 -0.32
C GLU A 14 -9.31 -13.38 -0.51
N VAL A 15 -10.14 -12.44 -0.08
CA VAL A 15 -11.61 -12.55 -0.18
C VAL A 15 -12.15 -11.96 -1.48
N LYS A 16 -11.55 -10.89 -1.97
CA LYS A 16 -11.96 -10.19 -3.19
C LYS A 16 -10.81 -9.38 -3.78
N PRO A 17 -10.82 -9.12 -5.10
CA PRO A 17 -9.82 -8.26 -5.73
C PRO A 17 -9.72 -6.91 -5.03
N LEU A 18 -8.51 -6.55 -4.61
CA LEU A 18 -8.18 -5.35 -3.89
C LEU A 18 -7.17 -4.52 -4.67
N ILE A 19 -7.61 -3.37 -5.16
CA ILE A 19 -6.80 -2.45 -5.94
C ILE A 19 -6.45 -1.25 -5.07
N ILE A 20 -5.16 -0.91 -5.01
CA ILE A 20 -4.66 0.28 -4.33
C ILE A 20 -4.49 1.41 -5.34
N SER A 21 -5.01 2.58 -5.01
CA SER A 21 -4.89 3.81 -5.81
C SER A 21 -4.16 4.88 -5.01
N ILE A 22 -2.94 5.19 -5.42
CA ILE A 22 -2.09 6.22 -4.78
C ILE A 22 -2.33 7.55 -5.51
N GLY A 23 -2.92 8.51 -4.79
CA GLY A 23 -3.05 9.91 -5.23
C GLY A 23 -1.75 10.68 -4.99
N ASP A 24 -1.67 11.42 -3.88
CA ASP A 24 -0.52 12.30 -3.61
C ASP A 24 0.70 11.56 -3.03
N VAL A 25 0.51 10.72 -2.02
CA VAL A 25 1.60 10.08 -1.28
C VAL A 25 1.23 8.71 -0.72
N ALA A 26 2.12 7.74 -0.92
CA ALA A 26 2.16 6.48 -0.19
C ALA A 26 3.60 5.98 -0.12
N ALA A 27 4.32 6.38 0.92
CA ALA A 27 5.74 6.13 1.12
C ALA A 27 6.01 5.50 2.51
N SER A 28 7.13 4.80 2.67
CA SER A 28 7.53 4.06 3.89
C SER A 28 6.39 3.14 4.35
N GLY A 29 5.81 3.36 5.53
CA GLY A 29 4.67 2.59 6.03
C GLY A 29 3.44 2.63 5.11
N GLY A 30 3.22 3.72 4.37
CA GLY A 30 2.15 3.82 3.36
C GLY A 30 2.36 2.86 2.19
N TYR A 31 3.59 2.79 1.70
CA TYR A 31 3.97 1.85 0.65
C TYR A 31 3.91 0.41 1.15
N TYR A 32 4.34 0.17 2.40
CA TYR A 32 4.24 -1.14 3.03
C TYR A 32 2.80 -1.67 3.06
N MET A 33 1.84 -0.83 3.46
CA MET A 33 0.41 -1.19 3.41
C MET A 33 -0.08 -1.45 1.98
N ALA A 34 0.33 -0.61 1.02
CA ALA A 34 -0.05 -0.76 -0.38
C ALA A 34 0.37 -2.11 -0.97
N CYS A 35 1.49 -2.69 -0.51
CA CYS A 35 1.96 -4.02 -0.92
C CYS A 35 1.03 -5.18 -0.55
N GLY A 36 -0.01 -4.96 0.26
CA GLY A 36 -1.02 -5.98 0.57
C GLY A 36 -2.14 -6.12 -0.47
N GLY A 37 -2.25 -5.19 -1.43
CA GLY A 37 -3.23 -5.27 -2.52
C GLY A 37 -2.73 -6.06 -3.73
N ASP A 38 -3.66 -6.48 -4.60
CA ASP A 38 -3.34 -7.26 -5.81
C ASP A 38 -2.67 -6.40 -6.89
N TYR A 39 -3.09 -5.14 -7.00
CA TYR A 39 -2.57 -4.17 -7.96
C TYR A 39 -2.41 -2.81 -7.28
N ILE A 40 -1.33 -2.11 -7.64
CA ILE A 40 -1.08 -0.74 -7.19
C ILE A 40 -1.02 0.15 -8.43
N TYR A 41 -1.89 1.16 -8.48
CA TYR A 41 -1.84 2.25 -9.44
C TYR A 41 -1.44 3.52 -8.71
N SER A 42 -0.66 4.37 -9.39
CA SER A 42 -0.25 5.66 -8.86
C SER A 42 -0.42 6.75 -9.90
N GLU A 43 -0.78 7.94 -9.44
CA GLU A 43 -0.61 9.13 -10.28
C GLU A 43 0.86 9.34 -10.64
N SER A 44 1.14 9.95 -11.79
CA SER A 44 2.51 10.13 -12.28
C SER A 44 3.37 11.03 -11.39
N ASN A 45 2.74 11.90 -10.61
CA ASN A 45 3.35 12.81 -9.65
C ASN A 45 3.28 12.30 -8.19
N ALA A 46 2.75 11.09 -7.97
CA ALA A 46 2.64 10.52 -6.64
C ALA A 46 4.03 10.29 -6.01
N ILE A 47 4.17 10.61 -4.72
CA ILE A 47 5.38 10.29 -3.96
C ILE A 47 5.22 8.90 -3.34
N THR A 48 6.05 7.96 -3.79
CA THR A 48 6.01 6.58 -3.28
C THR A 48 7.40 6.02 -2.98
N GLY A 49 7.49 4.74 -2.57
CA GLY A 49 8.74 4.11 -2.15
C GLY A 49 9.15 4.54 -0.74
N SER A 50 10.35 5.10 -0.59
CA SER A 50 10.96 5.41 0.72
C SER A 50 11.01 4.19 1.66
N ILE A 51 11.49 3.06 1.12
CA ILE A 51 11.57 1.79 1.85
C ILE A 51 12.77 1.85 2.81
N GLY A 52 12.47 1.98 4.10
CA GLY A 52 13.47 2.09 5.15
C GLY A 52 12.84 2.34 6.51
N VAL A 53 13.62 2.10 7.56
CA VAL A 53 13.26 2.30 8.98
C VAL A 53 14.42 3.05 9.63
N PHE A 54 14.12 3.96 10.56
CA PHE A 54 15.10 4.72 11.35
C PHE A 54 14.72 4.70 12.82
#